data_AF-A0A7X6DR84-F1
#
_entry.id   AF-A0A7X6DR84-F1
#
_cell.length_a   1.000
_cell.length_b   1.000
_cell.length_c   1.000
_cell.angle_alpha   90.00
_cell.angle_beta   90.00
_cell.angle_gamma   90.00
#
_symmetry.space_group_name_H-M   'P 1'
#
loop_
_entity.id
_entity.type
_entity.pdbx_description
1 polymer ?
#
loop_
_entity_poly.entity_id
_entity_poly.type
_entity_poly.pdbx_seq_one_letter_code
_entity_poly.pdbx_strand_id
1 'polypeptide(L)'
;MIRTVPDENAPEEIKEETKSAPVPTGEIALGISLPFLVIAASVFVDAVYVRNHPWRQGYIGFVSLILFNLILLFYALAVCKRRGIWPLFRPISPATVLSMIPFAILIAFGINLLVGTTHMAMEKILNQKFEMPDYSALATFGPNSLLSVIMIVIGFTAIPILEEIYFRGFLYNALKTRLPILFAANLQAILFAAAHGAGFMIGILYFIAGMALAVVYEMRKELVSPILVHGAINAMALMPLLVLALQNFHMPAATWEEAERPPAWLESTPPAWIDKKENAAAQRQYAIDTWGSQGSKAWKKEAGALQAVCVWFPEDREACAKAKSGVVAIYSTFLKDHRRAVLEADRLIAEFPKEEEAVAVALTRRGFAYLMLQDLEKSRESFEKVINEYSQYGPPFEEAAKGIQILERVERE
;
A
#
# COMPACT_ATOMS: atom_id res chain seq x y z
N MET A 1 -44.85 -35.62 -45.45
CA MET A 1 -43.91 -36.13 -46.47
C MET A 1 -43.11 -34.97 -47.00
N ILE A 2 -41.82 -34.90 -46.67
CA ILE A 2 -40.65 -34.63 -47.53
C ILE A 2 -39.48 -35.08 -46.64
N ARG A 3 -38.91 -36.24 -46.96
CA ARG A 3 -37.68 -36.76 -46.32
C ARG A 3 -36.51 -36.17 -47.11
N THR A 4 -35.68 -35.38 -46.47
CA THR A 4 -34.35 -35.04 -47.00
C THR A 4 -33.41 -36.20 -46.68
N VAL A 5 -32.84 -36.78 -47.73
CA VAL A 5 -31.82 -37.84 -47.70
C VAL A 5 -30.51 -37.25 -47.18
N PRO A 6 -29.75 -37.91 -46.28
CA PRO A 6 -28.41 -37.46 -45.90
C PRO A 6 -27.43 -37.74 -47.05
N ASP A 7 -26.59 -36.75 -47.36
CA ASP A 7 -25.49 -36.87 -48.30
C ASP A 7 -24.39 -37.78 -47.69
N GLU A 8 -24.16 -38.95 -48.29
CA GLU A 8 -23.20 -39.97 -47.84
C GLU A 8 -21.73 -39.66 -48.24
N ASN A 9 -21.42 -38.46 -48.77
CA ASN A 9 -20.07 -38.12 -49.23
C ASN A 9 -19.45 -36.86 -48.59
N ALA A 10 -19.90 -36.43 -47.41
CA ALA A 10 -19.17 -35.40 -46.66
C ALA A 10 -17.89 -35.98 -46.05
N PRO A 11 -16.68 -35.46 -46.35
CA PRO A 11 -15.47 -35.90 -45.68
C PRO A 11 -15.58 -35.61 -44.18
N GLU A 12 -15.39 -36.63 -43.34
CA GLU A 12 -15.12 -36.47 -41.91
C GLU A 12 -13.79 -35.75 -41.75
N GLU A 13 -13.78 -34.43 -41.89
CA GLU A 13 -12.69 -33.60 -41.45
C GLU A 13 -12.75 -33.53 -39.92
N ILE A 14 -12.21 -34.57 -39.27
CA ILE A 14 -11.78 -34.51 -37.87
C ILE A 14 -10.79 -33.35 -37.81
N LYS A 15 -11.26 -32.18 -37.39
CA LYS A 15 -10.40 -31.08 -36.97
C LYS A 15 -9.64 -31.57 -35.75
N GLU A 16 -8.49 -32.20 -35.97
CA GLU A 16 -7.44 -32.28 -34.96
C GLU A 16 -7.20 -30.84 -34.50
N GLU A 17 -7.62 -30.52 -33.26
CA GLU A 17 -7.08 -29.37 -32.54
C GLU A 17 -5.57 -29.57 -32.52
N THR A 18 -4.87 -28.87 -33.42
CA THR A 18 -3.41 -28.83 -33.47
C THR A 18 -2.94 -28.32 -32.11
N LYS A 19 -2.55 -29.23 -31.21
CA LYS A 19 -1.92 -28.87 -29.94
C LYS A 19 -0.73 -27.99 -30.27
N SER A 20 -0.80 -26.72 -29.88
CA SER A 20 0.31 -25.79 -30.06
C SER A 20 1.58 -26.41 -29.46
N ALA A 21 2.70 -26.24 -30.16
CA ALA A 21 3.96 -26.82 -29.74
C ALA A 21 4.29 -26.41 -28.28
N PRO A 22 4.84 -27.30 -27.45
CA PRO A 22 5.10 -26.98 -26.05
C PRO A 22 6.04 -25.78 -25.89
N VAL A 23 5.65 -24.79 -25.09
CA VAL A 23 6.42 -23.55 -24.84
C VAL A 23 7.77 -23.90 -24.25
N PRO A 24 8.95 -23.63 -24.84
CA PRO A 24 10.25 -24.17 -24.36
C PRO A 24 10.50 -24.05 -22.84
N THR A 25 11.12 -25.07 -22.24
CA THR A 25 11.40 -25.10 -20.79
C THR A 25 12.22 -23.90 -20.32
N GLY A 26 13.14 -23.40 -21.15
CA GLY A 26 13.90 -22.19 -20.85
C GLY A 26 13.04 -20.92 -20.74
N GLU A 27 11.96 -20.81 -21.52
CA GLU A 27 11.00 -19.69 -21.39
C GLU A 27 10.16 -19.84 -20.12
N ILE A 28 9.76 -21.06 -19.77
CA ILE A 28 9.06 -21.29 -18.50
C ILE A 28 9.97 -20.96 -17.32
N ALA A 29 11.22 -21.45 -17.33
CA ALA A 29 12.18 -21.22 -16.26
C ALA A 29 12.51 -19.73 -16.08
N LEU A 30 12.74 -19.01 -17.19
CA LEU A 30 12.95 -17.56 -17.15
C LEU A 30 11.69 -16.85 -16.65
N GLY A 31 10.51 -17.23 -17.16
CA GLY A 31 9.22 -16.73 -16.70
C GLY A 31 9.09 -16.85 -15.19
N ILE A 32 9.27 -18.05 -14.64
CA ILE A 32 9.22 -18.32 -13.19
C ILE A 32 10.24 -17.49 -12.42
N SER A 33 11.46 -17.34 -12.93
CA SER A 33 12.55 -16.64 -12.22
C SER A 33 12.38 -15.12 -12.21
N LEU A 34 11.72 -14.55 -13.21
CA LEU A 34 11.66 -13.12 -13.45
C LEU A 34 11.04 -12.31 -12.29
N PRO A 35 9.88 -12.67 -11.71
CA PRO A 35 9.34 -11.96 -10.55
C PRO A 35 10.33 -11.92 -9.39
N PHE A 36 11.00 -13.03 -9.11
CA PHE A 36 11.94 -13.14 -7.97
C PHE A 36 13.23 -12.37 -8.21
N LEU A 37 13.72 -12.30 -9.45
CA LEU A 37 14.86 -11.45 -9.80
C LEU A 37 14.52 -9.97 -9.61
N VAL A 38 13.33 -9.55 -10.01
CA VAL A 38 12.91 -8.16 -9.82
C VAL A 38 12.68 -7.86 -8.33
N ILE A 39 12.04 -8.75 -7.57
CA ILE A 39 11.90 -8.59 -6.11
C ILE A 39 13.28 -8.48 -5.44
N ALA A 40 14.23 -9.35 -5.80
CA ALA A 40 15.58 -9.30 -5.27
C ALA A 40 16.29 -7.98 -5.63
N ALA A 41 16.12 -7.48 -6.86
CA ALA A 41 16.65 -6.19 -7.27
C ALA A 41 16.02 -5.03 -6.47
N SER A 42 14.70 -5.05 -6.24
CA SER A 42 14.02 -4.05 -5.42
C SER A 42 14.52 -4.05 -3.98
N VAL A 43 14.66 -5.23 -3.35
CA VAL A 43 15.23 -5.37 -2.00
C VAL A 43 16.67 -4.84 -1.94
N PHE A 44 17.46 -5.10 -2.97
CA PHE A 44 18.83 -4.59 -3.06
C PHE A 44 18.87 -3.06 -3.18
N VAL A 45 18.03 -2.47 -4.05
CA VAL A 45 17.89 -1.01 -4.18
C VAL A 45 17.45 -0.39 -2.86
N ASP A 46 16.51 -1.01 -2.14
CA ASP A 46 16.08 -0.52 -0.85
C ASP A 46 17.22 -0.54 0.18
N ALA A 47 17.97 -1.64 0.24
CA ALA A 47 19.06 -1.83 1.18
C ALA A 47 20.26 -0.90 0.95
N VAL A 48 20.57 -0.58 -0.31
CA VAL A 48 21.76 0.18 -0.69
C VAL A 48 21.47 1.66 -0.94
N TYR A 49 20.35 1.98 -1.60
CA TYR A 49 20.07 3.34 -2.08
C TYR A 49 19.02 4.04 -1.22
N VAL A 50 17.84 3.44 -1.04
CA VAL A 50 16.74 4.08 -0.29
C VAL A 50 17.13 4.32 1.16
N ARG A 51 17.88 3.39 1.74
CA ARG A 51 18.44 3.49 3.09
C ARG A 51 19.25 4.78 3.33
N ASN A 52 19.84 5.35 2.28
CA ASN A 52 20.66 6.56 2.32
C ASN A 52 19.94 7.77 1.70
N HIS A 53 18.79 7.56 1.06
CA HIS A 53 17.92 8.60 0.53
C HIS A 53 16.46 8.41 0.99
N PRO A 54 16.17 8.54 2.30
CA PRO A 54 14.84 8.26 2.85
C PRO A 54 13.73 9.11 2.21
N TRP A 55 14.03 10.33 1.76
CA TRP A 55 13.09 11.20 1.03
C TRP A 55 12.67 10.65 -0.34
N ARG A 56 13.37 9.65 -0.89
CA ARG A 56 13.03 9.00 -2.17
C ARG A 56 12.28 7.68 -2.00
N GLN A 57 12.13 7.16 -0.77
CA GLN A 57 11.55 5.83 -0.51
C GLN A 57 10.20 5.62 -1.21
N GLY A 58 9.27 6.57 -1.03
CA GLY A 58 7.94 6.47 -1.63
C GLY A 58 7.99 6.46 -3.16
N TYR A 59 8.80 7.33 -3.77
CA TYR A 59 8.93 7.38 -5.23
C TYR A 59 9.58 6.11 -5.80
N ILE A 60 10.62 5.61 -5.15
CA ILE A 60 11.34 4.40 -5.59
C ILE A 60 10.48 3.17 -5.45
N GLY A 61 9.73 3.04 -4.35
CA GLY A 61 8.75 1.96 -4.18
C GLY A 61 7.69 1.98 -5.27
N PHE A 62 7.15 3.17 -5.60
CA PHE A 62 6.17 3.34 -6.68
C PHE A 62 6.73 2.92 -8.04
N VAL A 63 7.89 3.47 -8.42
CA VAL A 63 8.54 3.16 -9.70
C VAL A 63 8.91 1.68 -9.79
N SER A 64 9.43 1.09 -8.70
CA SER A 64 9.77 -0.33 -8.64
C SER A 64 8.55 -1.21 -8.87
N LEU A 65 7.40 -0.90 -8.26
CA LEU A 65 6.15 -1.64 -8.49
C LEU A 65 5.70 -1.57 -9.95
N ILE A 66 5.74 -0.38 -10.55
CA ILE A 66 5.35 -0.20 -11.96
C ILE A 66 6.30 -0.97 -12.87
N LEU A 67 7.62 -0.83 -12.68
CA LEU A 67 8.61 -1.55 -13.47
C LEU A 67 8.48 -3.06 -13.33
N PHE A 68 8.27 -3.57 -12.11
CA PHE A 68 7.99 -4.98 -11.85
C PHE A 68 6.83 -5.48 -12.71
N ASN A 69 5.68 -4.83 -12.65
CA ASN A 69 4.51 -5.26 -13.40
C ASN A 69 4.68 -5.11 -14.92
N LEU A 70 5.36 -4.06 -15.39
CA LEU A 70 5.65 -3.87 -16.81
C LEU A 70 6.61 -4.93 -17.35
N ILE A 71 7.67 -5.26 -16.62
CA ILE A 71 8.62 -6.32 -17.00
C ILE A 71 7.89 -7.65 -17.17
N LEU A 72 7.04 -8.02 -16.20
CA LEU A 72 6.23 -9.24 -16.27
C LEU A 72 5.25 -9.20 -17.45
N LEU A 73 4.54 -8.08 -17.63
CA LEU A 73 3.61 -7.90 -18.74
C LEU A 73 4.29 -8.07 -20.10
N PHE A 74 5.36 -7.31 -20.35
CA PHE A 74 6.04 -7.34 -21.64
C PHE A 74 6.63 -8.71 -21.92
N TYR A 75 7.17 -9.38 -20.90
CA TYR A 75 7.63 -10.76 -21.02
C TYR A 75 6.49 -11.71 -21.41
N ALA A 76 5.37 -11.68 -20.69
CA ALA A 76 4.20 -12.50 -20.98
C ALA A 76 3.66 -12.26 -22.40
N LEU A 77 3.46 -10.99 -22.79
CA LEU A 77 2.99 -10.64 -24.13
C LEU A 77 3.95 -11.10 -25.23
N ALA A 78 5.27 -10.95 -25.02
CA ALA A 78 6.27 -11.39 -25.98
C ALA A 78 6.30 -12.92 -26.15
N VAL A 79 6.14 -13.68 -25.07
CA VAL A 79 6.07 -15.15 -25.15
C VAL A 79 4.75 -15.60 -25.76
N CYS A 80 3.61 -15.07 -25.30
CA CYS A 80 2.29 -15.42 -25.84
C CYS A 80 2.21 -15.15 -27.35
N LYS A 81 2.76 -14.02 -27.82
CA LYS A 81 2.78 -13.67 -29.25
C LYS A 81 3.65 -14.64 -30.05
N ARG A 82 4.87 -14.92 -29.59
CA ARG A 82 5.83 -15.81 -30.28
C ARG A 82 5.39 -17.27 -30.32
N ARG A 83 4.66 -17.72 -29.30
CA ARG A 83 4.28 -19.13 -29.11
C ARG A 83 2.84 -19.45 -29.48
N GLY A 84 2.08 -18.46 -29.96
CA GLY A 84 0.69 -18.66 -30.36
C GLY A 84 -0.23 -19.05 -29.18
N ILE A 85 0.13 -18.69 -27.95
CA ILE A 85 -0.70 -18.90 -26.74
C ILE A 85 -1.78 -17.82 -26.65
N TRP A 86 -2.30 -17.38 -27.80
CA TRP A 86 -3.08 -16.15 -27.90
C TRP A 86 -4.58 -16.45 -27.84
N PRO A 87 -5.22 -16.11 -26.72
CA PRO A 87 -6.53 -15.50 -26.81
C PRO A 87 -6.56 -14.28 -25.88
N LEU A 88 -5.63 -13.34 -26.06
CA LEU A 88 -5.62 -12.13 -25.23
C LEU A 88 -6.65 -11.16 -25.78
N PHE A 89 -7.81 -11.21 -25.12
CA PHE A 89 -9.07 -10.54 -25.41
C PHE A 89 -9.74 -11.09 -26.68
N ARG A 90 -10.75 -11.95 -26.48
CA ARG A 90 -11.80 -12.05 -27.49
C ARG A 90 -12.44 -10.65 -27.60
N PRO A 91 -12.78 -10.17 -28.80
CA PRO A 91 -13.50 -8.91 -28.92
C PRO A 91 -14.83 -9.05 -28.17
N ILE A 92 -14.95 -8.35 -27.05
CA ILE A 92 -16.11 -8.36 -26.18
C ILE A 92 -16.63 -6.92 -26.13
N SER A 93 -17.93 -6.73 -26.31
CA SER A 93 -18.52 -5.39 -26.25
C SER A 93 -18.50 -4.86 -24.81
N PRO A 94 -18.44 -3.52 -24.61
CA PRO A 94 -18.54 -2.94 -23.27
C PRO A 94 -19.79 -3.38 -22.50
N ALA A 95 -20.92 -3.58 -23.20
CA ALA A 95 -22.16 -4.07 -22.60
C ALA A 95 -22.01 -5.49 -22.01
N THR A 96 -21.27 -6.37 -22.69
CA THR A 96 -20.99 -7.72 -22.18
C THR A 96 -20.04 -7.68 -20.99
N VAL A 97 -19.04 -6.80 -21.00
CA VAL A 97 -18.17 -6.62 -19.82
C VAL A 97 -18.99 -6.15 -18.61
N LEU A 98 -19.89 -5.18 -18.82
CA LEU A 98 -20.76 -4.66 -17.77
C LEU A 98 -21.69 -5.75 -17.19
N SER A 99 -22.24 -6.62 -18.04
CA SER A 99 -23.09 -7.73 -17.58
C SER A 99 -22.34 -8.81 -16.81
N MET A 100 -21.01 -8.87 -16.90
CA MET A 100 -20.16 -9.78 -16.13
C MET A 100 -19.85 -9.27 -14.72
N ILE A 101 -20.06 -7.99 -14.42
CA ILE A 101 -19.72 -7.38 -13.12
C ILE A 101 -20.46 -8.04 -11.94
N PRO A 102 -21.80 -8.28 -11.99
CA PRO A 102 -22.48 -8.93 -10.86
C PRO A 102 -21.95 -10.33 -10.56
N PHE A 103 -21.63 -11.10 -11.60
CA PHE A 103 -20.96 -12.40 -11.45
C PHE A 103 -19.59 -12.24 -10.80
N ALA A 104 -18.77 -11.29 -11.27
CA ALA A 104 -17.45 -11.04 -10.72
C ALA A 104 -17.50 -10.67 -9.24
N ILE A 105 -18.42 -9.79 -8.84
CA ILE A 105 -18.63 -9.38 -7.44
C ILE A 105 -19.06 -10.57 -6.58
N LEU A 106 -19.99 -11.40 -7.05
CA LEU A 106 -20.47 -12.56 -6.30
C LEU A 106 -19.35 -13.58 -6.06
N ILE A 107 -18.58 -13.89 -7.10
CA ILE A 107 -17.44 -14.81 -6.99
C ILE A 107 -16.34 -14.22 -6.10
N ALA A 108 -16.01 -12.94 -6.26
CA ALA A 108 -15.04 -12.26 -5.41
C ALA A 108 -15.45 -12.27 -3.94
N PHE A 109 -16.72 -12.05 -3.64
CA PHE A 109 -17.27 -12.15 -2.29
C PHE A 109 -17.11 -13.56 -1.73
N GLY A 110 -17.45 -14.59 -2.51
CA GLY A 110 -17.27 -15.99 -2.12
C GLY A 110 -15.80 -16.36 -1.85
N ILE A 111 -14.87 -15.88 -2.68
CA ILE A 111 -13.43 -16.09 -2.50
C ILE A 111 -12.94 -15.38 -1.23
N ASN A 112 -13.33 -14.13 -1.01
CA ASN A 112 -12.95 -13.38 0.19
C ASN A 112 -13.54 -14.00 1.47
N LEU A 113 -14.76 -14.53 1.42
CA LEU A 113 -15.34 -15.28 2.54
C LEU A 113 -14.52 -16.54 2.84
N LEU A 114 -14.13 -17.30 1.82
CA LEU A 114 -13.28 -18.49 1.97
C LEU A 114 -11.91 -18.12 2.55
N VAL A 115 -11.25 -17.10 2.01
CA VAL A 115 -9.95 -16.61 2.49
C VAL A 115 -10.05 -16.13 3.94
N GLY A 116 -11.04 -15.30 4.27
CA GLY A 116 -11.24 -14.77 5.62
C GLY A 116 -11.56 -15.85 6.65
N THR A 117 -12.44 -16.80 6.32
CA THR A 117 -12.73 -17.93 7.21
C THR A 117 -11.53 -18.86 7.39
N THR A 118 -10.73 -19.08 6.33
CA THR A 118 -9.47 -19.83 6.43
C THR A 118 -8.48 -19.13 7.34
N HIS A 119 -8.31 -17.81 7.19
CA HIS A 119 -7.47 -17.00 8.07
C HIS A 119 -7.88 -17.14 9.55
N MET A 120 -9.17 -16.94 9.86
CA MET A 120 -9.70 -17.09 11.22
C MET A 120 -9.50 -18.52 11.77
N ALA A 121 -9.69 -19.54 10.92
CA ALA A 121 -9.48 -20.93 11.31
C ALA A 121 -8.01 -21.21 11.62
N MET A 122 -7.08 -20.70 10.80
CA MET A 122 -5.65 -20.84 11.01
C MET A 122 -5.22 -20.19 12.34
N GLU A 123 -5.67 -18.97 12.62
CA GLU A 123 -5.36 -18.29 13.89
C GLU A 123 -5.84 -19.10 15.09
N LYS A 124 -7.06 -19.64 15.01
CA LYS A 124 -7.65 -20.45 16.08
C LYS A 124 -6.94 -21.79 16.26
N ILE A 125 -6.58 -22.47 15.18
CA ILE A 125 -5.91 -23.79 15.22
C ILE A 125 -4.49 -23.65 15.74
N LEU A 126 -3.78 -22.61 15.32
CA LEU A 126 -2.37 -22.39 15.67
C LEU A 126 -2.21 -21.59 16.96
N ASN A 127 -3.31 -21.09 17.54
CA ASN A 127 -3.33 -20.23 18.72
C ASN A 127 -2.36 -19.05 18.61
N GLN A 128 -2.28 -18.46 17.41
CA GLN A 128 -1.38 -17.38 17.06
C GLN A 128 -2.13 -16.41 16.16
N LYS A 129 -2.01 -15.11 16.44
CA LYS A 129 -2.52 -14.08 15.54
C LYS A 129 -1.58 -13.93 14.35
N PHE A 130 -2.14 -13.87 13.14
CA PHE A 130 -1.39 -13.59 11.94
C PHE A 130 -1.71 -12.17 11.51
N GLU A 131 -0.73 -11.29 11.59
CA GLU A 131 -0.90 -9.95 11.06
C GLU A 131 -1.03 -10.04 9.55
N MET A 132 -2.17 -9.60 9.03
CA MET A 132 -2.32 -9.35 7.60
C MET A 132 -1.27 -8.32 7.19
N PRO A 133 -0.77 -8.37 5.93
CA PRO A 133 0.22 -7.42 5.46
C PRO A 133 -0.22 -6.01 5.82
N ASP A 134 0.61 -5.34 6.62
CA ASP A 134 0.27 -4.02 7.11
C ASP A 134 0.21 -3.07 5.92
N TYR A 135 -1.01 -2.66 5.56
CA TYR A 135 -1.21 -1.63 4.54
C TYR A 135 -0.64 -0.28 4.98
N SER A 136 -0.04 -0.15 6.18
CA SER A 136 0.89 0.94 6.50
C SER A 136 2.11 1.01 5.56
N ALA A 137 2.42 -0.05 4.79
CA ALA A 137 3.31 0.10 3.64
C ALA A 137 2.81 1.17 2.65
N LEU A 138 1.48 1.40 2.57
CA LEU A 138 0.92 2.56 1.87
C LEU A 138 1.13 3.88 2.63
N ALA A 139 1.28 3.86 3.95
CA ALA A 139 1.70 5.00 4.76
C ALA A 139 3.17 5.40 4.52
N THR A 140 4.01 4.49 4.02
CA THR A 140 5.38 4.81 3.55
C THR A 140 5.38 5.83 2.40
N PHE A 141 4.33 5.84 1.57
CA PHE A 141 4.12 6.84 0.51
C PHE A 141 3.51 8.16 1.02
N GLY A 142 3.40 8.31 2.34
CA GLY A 142 2.59 9.32 3.02
C GLY A 142 1.14 8.86 3.09
N PRO A 143 0.62 8.49 4.28
CA PRO A 143 -0.76 8.06 4.36
C PRO A 143 -1.62 9.23 3.87
N ASN A 144 -2.52 8.94 2.93
CA ASN A 144 -3.44 9.92 2.36
C ASN A 144 -2.80 10.97 1.40
N SER A 145 -1.62 10.67 0.85
CA SER A 145 -1.03 11.43 -0.26
C SER A 145 -1.67 11.08 -1.61
N LEU A 146 -1.47 11.94 -2.63
CA LEU A 146 -1.85 11.63 -4.00
C LEU A 146 -1.25 10.30 -4.49
N LEU A 147 0.01 10.03 -4.12
CA LEU A 147 0.71 8.81 -4.49
C LEU A 147 0.02 7.58 -3.89
N SER A 148 -0.38 7.64 -2.61
CA SER A 148 -1.12 6.57 -1.93
C SER A 148 -2.47 6.31 -2.60
N VAL A 149 -3.21 7.37 -2.97
CA VAL A 149 -4.48 7.23 -3.70
C VAL A 149 -4.26 6.56 -5.06
N ILE A 150 -3.26 6.99 -5.83
CA ILE A 150 -2.91 6.37 -7.11
C ILE A 150 -2.59 4.89 -6.91
N MET A 151 -1.73 4.56 -5.94
CA MET A 151 -1.33 3.18 -5.63
C MET A 151 -2.51 2.28 -5.29
N ILE A 152 -3.43 2.76 -4.46
CA ILE A 152 -4.65 2.04 -4.11
C ILE A 152 -5.51 1.80 -5.36
N VAL A 153 -5.75 2.85 -6.17
CA VAL A 153 -6.59 2.75 -7.37
C VAL A 153 -5.99 1.79 -8.40
N ILE A 154 -4.69 1.86 -8.68
CA ILE A 154 -4.05 0.91 -9.61
C ILE A 154 -4.08 -0.52 -9.05
N GLY A 155 -3.98 -0.68 -7.73
CA GLY A 155 -3.95 -1.98 -7.04
C GLY A 155 -5.19 -2.85 -7.25
N PHE A 156 -6.36 -2.24 -7.49
CA PHE A 156 -7.58 -2.98 -7.83
C PHE A 156 -8.06 -2.77 -9.29
N THR A 157 -7.32 -2.01 -10.10
CA THR A 157 -7.65 -1.78 -11.52
C THR A 157 -6.58 -2.32 -12.47
N ALA A 158 -5.46 -1.61 -12.61
CA ALA A 158 -4.40 -1.94 -13.55
C ALA A 158 -3.60 -3.19 -13.13
N ILE A 159 -3.28 -3.33 -11.84
CA ILE A 159 -2.45 -4.44 -11.34
C ILE A 159 -3.11 -5.80 -11.59
N PRO A 160 -4.40 -6.04 -11.26
CA PRO A 160 -5.08 -7.29 -11.59
C PRO A 160 -5.06 -7.63 -13.09
N ILE A 161 -5.16 -6.62 -13.97
CA ILE A 161 -5.06 -6.85 -15.43
C ILE A 161 -3.68 -7.41 -15.78
N LEU A 162 -2.61 -6.77 -15.29
CA LEU A 162 -1.23 -7.15 -15.57
C LEU A 162 -0.93 -8.55 -15.01
N GLU A 163 -1.37 -8.82 -13.77
CA GLU A 163 -1.18 -10.10 -13.11
C GLU A 163 -1.95 -11.22 -13.81
N GLU A 164 -3.22 -11.03 -14.18
CA GLU A 164 -3.96 -12.08 -14.89
C GLU A 164 -3.38 -12.38 -16.28
N ILE A 165 -2.90 -11.36 -17.01
CA ILE A 165 -2.19 -11.57 -18.28
C ILE A 165 -0.94 -12.42 -18.06
N TYR A 166 -0.16 -12.11 -17.02
CA TYR A 166 1.08 -12.84 -16.74
C TYR A 166 0.81 -14.25 -16.20
N PHE A 167 0.01 -14.39 -15.15
CA PHE A 167 -0.20 -15.65 -14.45
C PHE A 167 -1.13 -16.60 -15.22
N ARG A 168 -2.24 -16.12 -15.76
CA ARG A 168 -3.24 -16.98 -16.43
C ARG A 168 -3.04 -16.99 -17.93
N GLY A 169 -2.81 -15.81 -18.52
CA GLY A 169 -2.54 -15.66 -19.95
C GLY A 169 -1.27 -16.40 -20.38
N PHE A 170 -0.15 -16.13 -19.71
CA PHE A 170 1.15 -16.75 -19.99
C PHE A 170 1.43 -17.98 -19.13
N LEU A 171 1.77 -17.82 -17.85
CA LEU A 171 2.45 -18.84 -17.05
C LEU A 171 1.65 -20.14 -16.95
N TYR A 172 0.37 -20.03 -16.59
CA TYR A 172 -0.53 -21.17 -16.47
C TYR A 172 -0.70 -21.93 -17.80
N ASN A 173 -0.94 -21.22 -18.90
CA ASN A 173 -1.07 -21.86 -20.21
C ASN A 173 0.25 -22.47 -20.70
N ALA A 174 1.39 -21.82 -20.43
CA ALA A 174 2.70 -22.39 -20.74
C ALA A 174 2.95 -23.69 -19.97
N LEU A 175 2.60 -23.73 -18.67
CA LEU A 175 2.69 -24.93 -17.84
C LEU A 175 1.77 -26.05 -18.36
N LYS A 176 0.53 -25.73 -18.77
CA LYS A 176 -0.42 -26.71 -19.35
C LYS A 176 0.08 -27.38 -20.63
N THR A 177 1.04 -26.79 -21.33
CA THR A 177 1.65 -27.46 -22.50
C THR A 177 2.52 -28.67 -22.13
N ARG A 178 2.87 -28.83 -20.84
CA ARG A 178 3.71 -29.93 -20.35
C ARG A 178 3.17 -30.66 -19.13
N LEU A 179 2.35 -30.01 -18.32
CA LEU A 179 1.82 -30.55 -17.08
C LEU A 179 0.32 -30.78 -17.22
N PRO A 180 -0.24 -31.80 -16.55
CA PRO A 180 -1.69 -31.90 -16.40
C PRO A 180 -2.25 -30.64 -15.72
N ILE A 181 -3.51 -30.32 -16.03
CA ILE A 181 -4.21 -29.11 -15.57
C ILE A 181 -4.05 -28.88 -14.06
N LEU A 182 -4.24 -29.92 -13.24
CA LEU A 182 -4.13 -29.82 -11.79
C LEU A 182 -2.73 -29.39 -11.33
N PHE A 183 -1.67 -29.95 -11.90
CA PHE A 183 -0.30 -29.59 -11.54
C PHE A 183 0.07 -28.19 -12.03
N ALA A 184 -0.37 -27.82 -13.25
CA ALA A 184 -0.18 -26.48 -13.78
C ALA A 184 -0.86 -25.41 -12.90
N ALA A 185 -2.09 -25.67 -12.44
CA ALA A 185 -2.86 -24.75 -11.60
C ALA A 185 -2.22 -24.59 -10.22
N ASN A 186 -1.79 -25.69 -9.58
CA ASN A 186 -1.10 -25.64 -8.28
C ASN A 186 0.22 -24.88 -8.36
N LEU A 187 1.07 -25.20 -9.35
CA LEU A 187 2.35 -24.54 -9.50
C LEU A 187 2.17 -23.04 -9.79
N GLN A 188 1.22 -22.66 -10.66
CA GLN A 188 0.92 -21.26 -10.89
C GLN A 188 0.43 -20.55 -9.63
N ALA A 189 -0.49 -21.15 -8.86
CA ALA A 189 -1.01 -20.56 -7.63
C ALA A 189 0.06 -20.40 -6.54
N ILE A 190 1.00 -21.35 -6.41
CA ILE A 190 2.15 -21.24 -5.51
C ILE A 190 3.03 -20.08 -5.92
N LEU A 191 3.33 -19.94 -7.20
CA LEU A 191 4.17 -18.85 -7.72
C LEU A 191 3.48 -17.49 -7.57
N PHE A 192 2.16 -17.43 -7.76
CA PHE A 192 1.35 -16.25 -7.48
C PHE A 192 1.44 -15.83 -6.01
N ALA A 193 1.28 -16.78 -5.09
CA ALA A 193 1.43 -16.53 -3.66
C ALA A 193 2.84 -16.08 -3.26
N ALA A 194 3.86 -16.73 -3.81
CA ALA A 194 5.26 -16.38 -3.53
C ALA A 194 5.62 -14.98 -4.04
N ALA A 195 5.11 -14.57 -5.21
CA ALA A 195 5.33 -13.24 -5.78
C ALA A 195 4.76 -12.10 -4.91
N HIS A 196 3.78 -12.39 -4.04
CA HIS A 196 3.22 -11.41 -3.11
C HIS A 196 4.12 -11.14 -1.89
N GLY A 197 5.14 -11.98 -1.63
CA GLY A 197 6.14 -11.71 -0.58
C GLY A 197 5.62 -11.65 0.85
N ALA A 198 4.41 -12.15 1.12
CA ALA A 198 3.70 -11.95 2.39
C ALA A 198 4.03 -12.98 3.51
N GLY A 199 5.15 -13.70 3.38
CA GLY A 199 5.50 -14.81 4.27
C GLY A 199 4.61 -16.05 4.06
N PHE A 200 4.94 -17.15 4.76
CA PHE A 200 4.34 -18.46 4.50
C PHE A 200 2.84 -18.51 4.82
N MET A 201 2.43 -18.03 5.99
CA MET A 201 1.04 -18.16 6.46
C MET A 201 0.07 -17.34 5.61
N ILE A 202 0.39 -16.09 5.31
CA ILE A 202 -0.42 -15.26 4.41
C ILE A 202 -0.32 -15.76 2.96
N GLY A 203 0.83 -16.33 2.57
CA GLY A 203 1.01 -17.00 1.29
C GLY A 203 -0.02 -18.11 1.02
N ILE A 204 -0.48 -18.84 2.06
CA ILE A 204 -1.56 -19.83 1.91
C ILE A 204 -2.87 -19.17 1.44
N LEU A 205 -3.17 -17.97 1.93
CA LEU A 205 -4.36 -17.21 1.54
C LEU A 205 -4.28 -16.76 0.07
N TYR A 206 -3.12 -16.24 -0.34
CA TYR A 206 -2.87 -15.89 -1.74
C TYR A 206 -2.88 -17.12 -2.66
N PHE A 207 -2.44 -18.28 -2.18
CA PHE A 207 -2.53 -19.54 -2.93
C PHE A 207 -3.99 -19.93 -3.18
N ILE A 208 -4.87 -19.81 -2.18
CA ILE A 208 -6.31 -20.09 -2.30
C ILE A 208 -6.95 -19.15 -3.33
N ALA A 209 -6.69 -17.84 -3.22
CA ALA A 209 -7.16 -16.86 -4.20
C ALA A 209 -6.60 -17.16 -5.61
N GLY A 210 -5.32 -17.50 -5.68
CA GLY A 210 -4.62 -17.87 -6.91
C GLY A 210 -5.26 -19.06 -7.63
N MET A 211 -5.57 -20.11 -6.87
CA MET A 211 -6.27 -21.29 -7.36
C MET A 211 -7.70 -20.97 -7.80
N ALA A 212 -8.46 -20.20 -7.02
CA ALA A 212 -9.83 -19.82 -7.37
C ALA A 212 -9.89 -19.03 -8.68
N LEU A 213 -8.96 -18.11 -8.90
CA LEU A 213 -8.83 -17.37 -10.16
C LEU A 213 -8.45 -18.28 -11.35
N ALA A 214 -7.60 -19.29 -11.12
CA ALA A 214 -7.32 -20.31 -12.14
C ALA A 214 -8.56 -21.13 -12.50
N VAL A 215 -9.41 -21.46 -11.51
CA VAL A 215 -10.70 -22.12 -11.74
C VAL A 215 -11.65 -21.23 -12.54
N VAL A 216 -11.78 -19.94 -12.20
CA VAL A 216 -12.58 -18.99 -12.98
C VAL A 216 -12.10 -18.92 -14.43
N TYR A 217 -10.78 -18.84 -14.64
CA TYR A 217 -10.18 -18.85 -15.97
C TYR A 217 -10.51 -20.16 -16.72
N GLU A 218 -10.42 -21.31 -16.08
CA GLU A 218 -10.75 -22.60 -16.69
C GLU A 218 -12.24 -22.76 -17.01
N MET A 219 -13.13 -22.20 -16.20
CA MET A 219 -14.57 -22.22 -16.46
C MET A 219 -14.97 -21.32 -17.63
N ARG A 220 -14.31 -20.16 -17.76
CA ARG A 220 -14.71 -19.10 -18.70
C ARG A 220 -13.90 -19.13 -20.00
N LYS A 221 -12.70 -19.72 -19.96
CA LYS A 221 -11.75 -19.85 -21.08
C LYS A 221 -11.38 -18.50 -21.70
N GLU A 222 -11.33 -17.46 -20.88
CA GLU A 222 -11.02 -16.09 -21.27
C GLU A 222 -10.52 -15.28 -20.06
N LEU A 223 -9.87 -14.14 -20.28
CA LEU A 223 -9.16 -13.38 -19.23
C LEU A 223 -9.98 -12.26 -18.57
N VAL A 224 -11.04 -11.76 -19.21
CA VAL A 224 -11.90 -10.71 -18.65
C VAL A 224 -12.56 -11.16 -17.35
N SER A 225 -13.12 -12.38 -17.27
CA SER A 225 -13.74 -12.88 -16.03
C SER A 225 -12.76 -12.92 -14.85
N PRO A 226 -11.59 -13.59 -14.93
CA PRO A 226 -10.66 -13.59 -13.81
C PRO A 226 -10.09 -12.19 -13.51
N ILE A 227 -9.91 -11.32 -14.51
CA ILE A 227 -9.53 -9.91 -14.28
C ILE A 227 -10.58 -9.18 -13.44
N LEU A 228 -11.86 -9.29 -13.80
CA LEU A 228 -12.95 -8.64 -13.07
C LEU A 228 -13.09 -9.21 -11.66
N VAL A 229 -12.99 -10.54 -11.51
CA VAL A 229 -13.04 -11.20 -10.19
C VAL A 229 -11.86 -10.75 -9.32
N HIS A 230 -10.64 -10.76 -9.87
CA HIS A 230 -9.45 -10.35 -9.14
C HIS A 230 -9.50 -8.85 -8.77
N GLY A 231 -9.88 -7.99 -9.71
CA GLY A 231 -10.12 -6.58 -9.43
C GLY A 231 -11.17 -6.36 -8.34
N ALA A 232 -12.27 -7.14 -8.34
CA ALA A 232 -13.27 -7.09 -7.29
C ALA A 232 -12.76 -7.59 -5.93
N ILE A 233 -11.94 -8.65 -5.90
CA ILE A 233 -11.26 -9.13 -4.68
C ILE A 233 -10.41 -7.99 -4.09
N ASN A 234 -9.56 -7.39 -4.91
CA ASN A 234 -8.67 -6.30 -4.49
C ASN A 234 -9.46 -5.05 -4.11
N ALA A 235 -10.53 -4.72 -4.83
CA ALA A 235 -11.38 -3.59 -4.51
C ALA A 235 -12.05 -3.77 -3.14
N MET A 236 -12.56 -4.96 -2.81
CA MET A 236 -13.13 -5.20 -1.48
C MET A 236 -12.10 -5.02 -0.36
N ALA A 237 -10.84 -5.41 -0.58
CA ALA A 237 -9.76 -5.24 0.38
C ALA A 237 -9.28 -3.77 0.48
N LEU A 238 -9.17 -3.07 -0.64
CA LEU A 238 -8.54 -1.75 -0.73
C LEU A 238 -9.52 -0.57 -0.66
N MET A 239 -10.81 -0.76 -0.93
CA MET A 239 -11.82 0.31 -0.86
C MET A 239 -11.92 0.97 0.52
N PRO A 240 -11.93 0.23 1.65
CA PRO A 240 -11.92 0.87 2.97
C PRO A 240 -10.72 1.79 3.17
N LEU A 241 -9.57 1.42 2.60
CA LEU A 241 -8.35 2.21 2.64
C LEU A 241 -8.40 3.40 1.67
N LEU A 242 -9.04 3.27 0.50
CA LEU A 242 -9.27 4.39 -0.40
C LEU A 242 -10.17 5.46 0.24
N VAL A 243 -11.31 5.04 0.81
CA VAL A 243 -12.21 5.94 1.53
C VAL A 243 -11.45 6.67 2.63
N LEU A 244 -10.59 5.94 3.34
CA LEU A 244 -9.75 6.51 4.36
C LEU A 244 -8.80 7.56 3.82
N ALA A 245 -8.06 7.21 2.76
CA ALA A 245 -7.12 8.09 2.09
C ALA A 245 -7.77 9.37 1.59
N LEU A 246 -9.01 9.30 1.11
CA LEU A 246 -9.76 10.45 0.63
C LEU A 246 -10.27 11.33 1.77
N GLN A 247 -10.84 10.76 2.84
CA GLN A 247 -11.30 11.52 4.01
C GLN A 247 -10.16 12.31 4.65
N ASN A 248 -9.00 11.65 4.70
CA ASN A 248 -7.79 12.16 5.30
C ASN A 248 -6.83 12.74 4.28
N PHE A 249 -7.31 13.09 3.08
CA PHE A 249 -6.44 13.64 2.05
C PHE A 249 -5.86 14.97 2.53
N HIS A 250 -4.54 15.11 2.35
CA HIS A 250 -3.79 16.31 2.65
C HIS A 250 -2.69 16.49 1.59
N MET A 251 -2.59 17.70 1.06
CA MET A 251 -1.47 18.11 0.24
C MET A 251 -0.46 18.83 1.14
N PRO A 252 0.77 18.30 1.30
CA PRO A 252 1.86 19.00 1.97
C PRO A 252 2.09 20.38 1.36
N ALA A 253 2.52 21.34 2.17
CA ALA A 253 2.83 22.68 1.69
C ALA A 253 3.99 22.63 0.68
N ALA A 254 3.75 23.17 -0.52
CA ALA A 254 4.75 23.21 -1.59
C ALA A 254 5.84 24.25 -1.31
N THR A 255 5.49 25.35 -0.63
CA THR A 255 6.40 26.44 -0.27
C THR A 255 6.34 26.74 1.24
N TRP A 256 7.33 27.50 1.73
CA TRP A 256 7.31 28.00 3.11
C TRP A 256 6.17 28.99 3.36
N GLU A 257 5.85 29.84 2.38
CA GLU A 257 4.72 30.79 2.46
C GLU A 257 3.36 30.06 2.60
N GLU A 258 3.19 28.95 1.87
CA GLU A 258 1.99 28.13 2.03
C GLU A 258 1.94 27.48 3.42
N ALA A 259 3.09 26.99 3.91
CA ALA A 259 3.21 26.33 5.20
C ALA A 259 2.83 27.25 6.38
N GLU A 260 3.12 28.55 6.27
CA GLU A 260 2.79 29.55 7.30
C GLU A 260 1.28 29.67 7.55
N ARG A 261 0.47 29.48 6.52
CA ARG A 261 -0.98 29.57 6.58
C ARG A 261 -1.55 28.27 7.16
N PRO A 262 -2.41 28.35 8.20
CA PRO A 262 -3.16 27.19 8.67
C PRO A 262 -3.99 26.59 7.53
N PRO A 263 -4.06 25.27 7.41
CA PRO A 263 -4.85 24.65 6.37
C PRO A 263 -6.35 24.83 6.63
N ALA A 264 -7.15 24.88 5.56
CA ALA A 264 -8.58 25.21 5.65
C ALA A 264 -9.44 24.27 6.52
N TRP A 265 -8.97 23.04 6.77
CA TRP A 265 -9.66 22.07 7.62
C TRP A 265 -9.37 22.26 9.12
N LEU A 266 -8.43 23.14 9.48
CA LEU A 266 -8.06 23.42 10.87
C LEU A 266 -8.73 24.72 11.32
N GLU A 267 -9.75 24.58 12.16
CA GLU A 267 -10.53 25.70 12.67
C GLU A 267 -9.74 26.48 13.75
N SER A 268 -9.88 27.81 13.76
CA SER A 268 -9.24 28.66 14.78
C SER A 268 -9.92 28.59 16.15
N THR A 269 -11.16 28.12 16.18
CA THR A 269 -11.94 27.89 17.41
C THR A 269 -12.21 26.39 17.58
N PRO A 270 -12.28 25.90 18.84
CA PRO A 270 -12.65 24.52 19.12
C PRO A 270 -13.96 24.14 18.41
N PRO A 271 -13.95 23.13 17.55
CA PRO A 271 -15.14 22.74 16.80
C PRO A 271 -16.29 22.28 17.70
N ALA A 272 -17.53 22.55 17.29
CA ALA A 272 -18.73 22.22 18.07
C ALA A 272 -18.96 20.71 18.30
N TRP A 273 -18.30 19.85 17.52
CA TRP A 273 -18.37 18.39 17.67
C TRP A 273 -17.41 17.84 18.74
N ILE A 274 -16.64 18.70 19.40
CA ILE A 274 -15.74 18.33 20.51
C ILE A 274 -16.39 18.70 21.84
N ASP A 275 -16.53 17.71 22.71
CA ASP A 275 -16.95 17.96 24.08
C ASP A 275 -15.77 18.49 24.90
N LYS A 276 -15.98 19.63 25.56
CA LYS A 276 -15.04 20.15 26.56
C LYS A 276 -14.99 19.23 27.78
N LYS A 277 -13.78 18.85 28.18
CA LYS A 277 -13.52 18.04 29.38
C LYS A 277 -13.29 18.90 30.61
N GLU A 278 -13.13 18.25 31.75
CA GLU A 278 -13.01 18.88 33.06
C GLU A 278 -11.67 19.62 33.26
N ASN A 279 -10.60 19.19 32.59
CA ASN A 279 -9.28 19.80 32.65
C ASN A 279 -8.48 19.55 31.36
N ALA A 280 -7.32 20.21 31.23
CA ALA A 280 -6.49 20.17 30.03
C ALA A 280 -5.91 18.78 29.75
N ALA A 281 -5.46 18.07 30.79
CA ALA A 281 -4.94 16.71 30.67
C ALA A 281 -6.03 15.74 30.16
N ALA A 282 -7.23 15.81 30.73
CA ALA A 282 -8.39 15.03 30.29
C ALA A 282 -8.81 15.38 28.86
N GLN A 283 -8.75 16.66 28.48
CA GLN A 283 -9.04 17.10 27.12
C GLN A 283 -8.04 16.52 26.11
N ARG A 284 -6.75 16.55 26.43
CA ARG A 284 -5.70 15.96 25.60
C ARG A 284 -5.85 14.45 25.50
N GLN A 285 -6.09 13.77 26.63
CA GLN A 285 -6.26 12.32 26.63
C GLN A 285 -7.51 11.91 25.85
N TYR A 286 -8.60 12.66 25.97
CA TYR A 286 -9.80 12.47 25.15
C TYR A 286 -9.50 12.59 23.66
N ALA A 287 -8.67 13.56 23.24
CA ALA A 287 -8.25 13.68 21.85
C ALA A 287 -7.49 12.42 21.37
N ILE A 288 -6.58 11.92 22.19
CA ILE A 288 -5.75 10.74 21.88
C ILE A 288 -6.59 9.45 21.89
N ASP A 289 -7.42 9.24 22.89
CA ASP A 289 -8.23 8.00 23.00
C ASP A 289 -9.30 7.92 21.91
N THR A 290 -9.83 9.07 21.50
CA THR A 290 -10.90 9.13 20.50
C THR A 290 -10.35 9.12 19.08
N TRP A 291 -9.25 9.83 18.82
CA TRP A 291 -8.72 10.04 17.46
C TRP A 291 -7.24 9.79 17.28
N GLY A 292 -6.46 9.64 18.36
CA GLY A 292 -5.00 9.50 18.43
C GLY A 292 -4.39 8.25 17.82
N SER A 293 -4.97 7.78 16.71
CA SER A 293 -4.44 6.80 15.77
C SER A 293 -4.49 5.32 16.20
N GLN A 294 -5.71 4.78 16.45
CA GLN A 294 -6.00 3.33 16.35
C GLN A 294 -6.07 2.84 14.88
N GLY A 295 -5.11 3.27 14.06
CA GLY A 295 -5.16 3.26 12.60
C GLY A 295 -5.33 4.69 12.07
N SER A 296 -4.65 5.00 10.97
CA SER A 296 -4.36 6.32 10.35
C SER A 296 -5.53 7.27 9.98
N LYS A 297 -6.63 7.29 10.73
CA LYS A 297 -7.98 7.55 10.19
C LYS A 297 -8.63 8.91 10.45
N ALA A 298 -8.17 9.70 11.41
CA ALA A 298 -8.89 10.92 11.82
C ALA A 298 -7.99 12.05 12.31
N TRP A 299 -6.80 12.18 11.74
CA TRP A 299 -5.80 13.15 12.19
C TRP A 299 -6.28 14.61 12.11
N LYS A 300 -7.21 14.95 11.19
CA LYS A 300 -7.85 16.29 11.14
C LYS A 300 -8.63 16.58 12.42
N LYS A 301 -9.38 15.58 12.90
CA LYS A 301 -10.18 15.67 14.13
C LYS A 301 -9.27 15.68 15.35
N GLU A 302 -8.25 14.83 15.35
CA GLU A 302 -7.23 14.80 16.40
C GLU A 302 -6.53 16.15 16.54
N ALA A 303 -6.06 16.74 15.43
CA ALA A 303 -5.39 18.04 15.44
C ALA A 303 -6.32 19.16 15.97
N GLY A 304 -7.59 19.18 15.56
CA GLY A 304 -8.57 20.12 16.10
C GLY A 304 -8.84 19.92 17.60
N ALA A 305 -8.89 18.67 18.07
CA ALA A 305 -9.07 18.35 19.48
C ALA A 305 -7.84 18.69 20.33
N LEU A 306 -6.63 18.52 19.80
CA LEU A 306 -5.40 18.96 20.44
C LEU A 306 -5.32 20.49 20.51
N GLN A 307 -5.71 21.20 19.46
CA GLN A 307 -5.76 22.67 19.50
C GLN A 307 -6.77 23.20 20.53
N ALA A 308 -7.87 22.48 20.75
CA ALA A 308 -8.87 22.88 21.74
C ALA A 308 -8.33 22.91 23.17
N VAL A 309 -7.27 22.14 23.48
CA VAL A 309 -6.60 22.17 24.79
C VAL A 309 -6.13 23.59 25.11
N CYS A 310 -5.39 24.21 24.19
CA CYS A 310 -4.82 25.55 24.38
C CYS A 310 -5.87 26.65 24.43
N VAL A 311 -6.98 26.47 23.71
CA VAL A 311 -8.06 27.47 23.68
C VAL A 311 -8.90 27.42 24.96
N TRP A 312 -9.21 26.23 25.47
CA TRP A 312 -10.09 26.07 26.64
C TRP A 312 -9.37 26.11 27.98
N PHE A 313 -8.08 25.82 28.00
CA PHE A 313 -7.25 25.77 29.20
C PHE A 313 -5.91 26.51 29.00
N PRO A 314 -5.94 27.80 28.65
CA PRO A 314 -4.72 28.55 28.30
C PRO A 314 -3.71 28.67 29.46
N GLU A 315 -4.18 28.55 30.71
CA GLU A 315 -3.34 28.63 31.91
C GLU A 315 -2.50 27.36 32.13
N ASP A 316 -2.92 26.21 31.58
CA ASP A 316 -2.21 24.94 31.69
C ASP A 316 -1.15 24.82 30.58
N ARG A 317 -0.03 25.50 30.78
CA ARG A 317 1.03 25.57 29.75
C ARG A 317 1.65 24.22 29.41
N GLU A 318 1.77 23.32 30.38
CA GLU A 318 2.32 21.98 30.16
C GLU A 318 1.40 21.18 29.22
N ALA A 319 0.09 21.15 29.50
CA ALA A 319 -0.88 20.47 28.64
C ALA A 319 -0.95 21.11 27.24
N CYS A 320 -0.86 22.44 27.15
CA CYS A 320 -0.78 23.14 25.87
C CYS A 320 0.44 22.69 25.04
N ALA A 321 1.63 22.67 25.65
CA ALA A 321 2.85 22.27 24.97
C ALA A 321 2.79 20.80 24.52
N LYS A 322 2.29 19.91 25.38
CA LYS A 322 2.07 18.48 25.05
C LYS A 322 1.01 18.25 23.98
N ALA A 323 0.04 19.16 23.82
CA ALA A 323 -0.95 19.10 22.76
C ALA A 323 -0.36 19.60 21.43
N LYS A 324 0.38 20.71 21.45
CA LYS A 324 1.09 21.23 20.26
C LYS A 324 2.16 20.27 19.75
N SER A 325 2.89 19.57 20.62
CA SER A 325 3.86 18.55 20.17
C SER A 325 3.17 17.39 19.44
N GLY A 326 1.94 17.04 19.82
CA GLY A 326 1.09 16.10 19.08
C GLY A 326 0.75 16.61 17.68
N VAL A 327 0.40 17.90 17.54
CA VAL A 327 0.16 18.54 16.24
C VAL A 327 1.42 18.52 15.35
N VAL A 328 2.60 18.78 15.92
CA VAL A 328 3.89 18.65 15.20
C VAL A 328 4.07 17.22 14.68
N ALA A 329 3.81 16.21 15.50
CA ALA A 329 3.90 14.80 15.11
C ALA A 329 2.90 14.42 14.01
N ILE A 330 1.68 14.97 14.05
CA ILE A 330 0.67 14.82 12.99
C ILE A 330 1.23 15.32 11.66
N TYR A 331 1.77 16.54 11.63
CA TYR A 331 2.34 17.10 10.40
C TYR A 331 3.57 16.32 9.91
N SER A 332 4.50 15.98 10.80
CA SER A 332 5.76 15.33 10.39
C SER A 332 5.59 13.89 9.93
N THR A 333 4.79 13.11 10.66
CA THR A 333 4.81 11.65 10.56
C THR A 333 3.68 11.14 9.67
N PHE A 334 2.47 11.65 9.90
CA PHE A 334 1.27 11.19 9.23
C PHE A 334 0.97 12.02 7.98
N LEU A 335 1.06 13.33 8.05
CA LEU A 335 0.77 14.17 6.88
C LEU A 335 1.91 14.28 5.88
N LYS A 336 3.14 13.95 6.32
CA LYS A 336 4.37 14.21 5.56
C LYS A 336 4.48 15.67 5.10
N ASP A 337 3.91 16.58 5.88
CA ASP A 337 3.97 18.01 5.65
C ASP A 337 5.12 18.62 6.44
N HIS A 338 6.32 18.33 5.95
CA HIS A 338 7.55 18.61 6.68
C HIS A 338 7.78 20.11 6.88
N ARG A 339 7.42 20.98 5.93
CA ARG A 339 7.56 22.44 6.11
C ARG A 339 6.68 22.95 7.23
N ARG A 340 5.42 22.53 7.27
CA ARG A 340 4.49 22.94 8.33
C ARG A 340 4.88 22.34 9.66
N ALA A 341 5.36 21.10 9.69
CA ALA A 341 5.90 20.48 10.89
C ALA A 341 7.07 21.28 11.50
N VAL A 342 7.98 21.79 10.67
CA VAL A 342 9.08 22.67 11.11
C VAL A 342 8.52 23.95 11.74
N LEU A 343 7.61 24.65 11.06
CA LEU A 343 7.05 25.90 11.56
C LEU A 343 6.27 25.71 12.87
N GLU A 344 5.48 24.64 12.99
CA GLU A 344 4.77 24.32 14.24
C GLU A 344 5.73 23.95 15.37
N ALA A 345 6.83 23.25 15.07
CA ALA A 345 7.87 22.97 16.05
C ALA A 345 8.54 24.26 16.54
N ASP A 346 8.92 25.16 15.63
CA ASP A 346 9.54 26.44 15.98
C ASP A 346 8.61 27.32 16.82
N ARG A 347 7.30 27.37 16.49
CA ARG A 347 6.28 28.05 17.29
C ARG A 347 6.19 27.48 18.71
N LEU A 348 6.15 26.15 18.84
CA LEU A 348 6.11 25.49 20.14
C LEU A 348 7.34 25.84 20.98
N ILE A 349 8.54 25.75 20.40
CA ILE A 349 9.79 26.01 21.10
C ILE A 349 9.86 27.46 21.59
N ALA A 350 9.40 28.42 20.78
CA ALA A 350 9.40 29.84 21.14
C ALA A 350 8.37 30.18 22.23
N GLU A 351 7.19 29.56 22.19
CA GLU A 351 6.07 29.86 23.10
C GLU A 351 6.19 29.12 24.45
N PHE A 352 6.77 27.91 24.45
CA PHE A 352 6.85 27.02 25.60
C PHE A 352 8.29 26.61 25.97
N PRO A 353 9.25 27.56 26.12
CA PRO A 353 10.66 27.23 26.32
C PRO A 353 10.96 26.52 27.65
N LYS A 354 10.04 26.55 28.61
CA LYS A 354 10.17 25.87 29.91
C LYS A 354 9.59 24.45 29.92
N GLU A 355 8.82 24.08 28.90
CA GLU A 355 8.16 22.77 28.80
C GLU A 355 9.11 21.80 28.07
N GLU A 356 10.23 21.48 28.72
CA GLU A 356 11.39 20.83 28.12
C GLU A 356 11.09 19.50 27.41
N GLU A 357 10.20 18.66 27.96
CA GLU A 357 9.80 17.39 27.32
C GLU A 357 9.15 17.64 25.95
N ALA A 358 8.23 18.61 25.88
CA ALA A 358 7.54 18.96 24.64
C ALA A 358 8.50 19.62 23.63
N VAL A 359 9.44 20.44 24.12
CA VAL A 359 10.52 21.03 23.32
C VAL A 359 11.42 19.94 22.73
N ALA A 360 11.83 18.95 23.52
CA ALA A 360 12.64 17.83 23.05
C ALA A 360 11.93 17.04 21.93
N VAL A 361 10.64 16.73 22.11
CA VAL A 361 9.81 16.08 21.08
C VAL A 361 9.75 16.95 19.81
N ALA A 362 9.49 18.25 19.95
CA ALA A 362 9.38 19.17 18.83
C ALA A 362 10.69 19.27 18.04
N LEU A 363 11.84 19.38 18.72
CA LEU A 363 13.16 19.40 18.11
C LEU A 363 13.46 18.11 17.35
N THR A 364 13.15 16.94 17.93
CA THR A 364 13.33 15.65 17.24
C THR A 364 12.48 15.58 15.97
N ARG A 365 11.20 15.96 16.03
CA ARG A 365 10.32 15.98 14.85
C ARG A 365 10.76 17.00 13.80
N ARG A 366 11.25 18.17 14.23
CA ARG A 366 11.85 19.19 13.36
C ARG A 366 13.10 18.65 12.65
N GLY A 367 13.96 17.93 13.37
CA GLY A 367 15.15 17.28 12.80
C GLY A 367 14.80 16.31 11.68
N PHE A 368 13.82 15.42 11.89
CA PHE A 368 13.33 14.52 10.84
C PHE A 368 12.65 15.27 9.68
N ALA A 369 11.90 16.34 9.96
CA ALA A 369 11.28 17.14 8.93
C ALA A 369 12.33 17.82 8.02
N TYR A 370 13.39 18.41 8.60
CA TYR A 370 14.50 18.95 7.84
C TYR A 370 15.26 17.88 7.05
N LEU A 371 15.47 16.69 7.61
CA LEU A 371 16.06 15.55 6.89
C LEU A 371 15.26 15.22 5.62
N MET A 372 13.93 15.16 5.73
CA MET A 372 13.06 14.88 4.58
C MET A 372 13.00 16.04 3.58
N LEU A 373 13.26 17.28 4.03
CA LEU A 373 13.45 18.46 3.18
C LEU A 373 14.87 18.60 2.62
N GLN A 374 15.78 17.67 2.96
CA GLN A 374 17.20 17.68 2.58
C GLN A 374 17.99 18.88 3.12
N ASP A 375 17.53 19.52 4.21
CA ASP A 375 18.29 20.54 4.95
C ASP A 375 19.09 19.85 6.06
N LEU A 376 20.21 19.23 5.69
CA LEU A 376 20.98 18.34 6.58
C LEU A 376 21.60 19.08 7.76
N GLU A 377 22.03 20.34 7.55
CA GLU A 377 22.61 21.19 8.58
C GLU A 377 21.62 21.46 9.70
N LYS A 378 20.41 21.95 9.38
CA LYS A 378 19.37 22.20 10.39
C LYS A 378 18.78 20.92 10.99
N SER A 379 18.79 19.85 10.21
CA SER A 379 18.43 18.52 10.71
C SER A 379 19.38 18.10 11.84
N ARG A 380 20.69 18.19 11.59
CA ARG A 380 21.76 17.91 12.54
C ARG A 380 21.68 18.80 13.77
N GLU A 381 21.57 20.13 13.58
CA GLU A 381 21.43 21.09 14.68
C GLU A 381 20.27 20.71 15.61
N SER A 382 19.13 20.34 15.05
CA SER A 382 17.94 19.95 15.81
C SER A 382 18.17 18.69 16.65
N PHE A 383 18.80 17.66 16.08
CA PHE A 383 19.09 16.41 16.80
C PHE A 383 20.18 16.57 17.84
N GLU A 384 21.27 17.29 17.53
CA GLU A 384 22.37 17.55 18.46
C GLU A 384 21.88 18.35 19.66
N LYS A 385 20.97 19.31 19.45
CA LYS A 385 20.34 20.05 20.55
C LYS A 385 19.61 19.11 21.51
N VAL A 386 18.83 18.15 20.99
CA VAL A 386 18.16 17.13 21.83
C VAL A 386 19.17 16.29 22.61
N ILE A 387 20.22 15.83 21.94
CA ILE A 387 21.25 14.98 22.54
C ILE A 387 22.02 15.73 23.65
N ASN A 388 22.34 17.00 23.44
CA ASN A 388 23.18 17.77 24.35
C ASN A 388 22.39 18.39 25.51
N GLU A 389 21.18 18.89 25.26
CA GLU A 389 20.42 19.67 26.24
C GLU A 389 19.25 18.89 26.87
N TYR A 390 18.78 17.81 26.24
CA TYR A 390 17.52 17.12 26.60
C TYR A 390 17.69 15.60 26.78
N SER A 391 18.91 15.12 27.08
CA SER A 391 19.24 13.69 27.23
C SER A 391 18.44 12.95 28.32
N GLN A 392 17.89 13.68 29.29
CA GLN A 392 17.01 13.13 30.34
C GLN A 392 15.67 12.62 29.78
N TYR A 393 15.24 13.08 28.61
CA TYR A 393 14.02 12.64 27.95
C TYR A 393 14.33 11.48 27.00
N GLY A 394 14.23 10.25 27.52
CA GLY A 394 14.64 9.02 26.84
C GLY A 394 14.08 8.85 25.41
N PRO A 395 12.74 8.89 25.18
CA PRO A 395 12.20 8.65 23.84
C PRO A 395 12.64 9.69 22.79
N PRO A 396 12.57 11.02 23.05
CA PRO A 396 13.14 12.02 22.14
C PRO A 396 14.64 11.84 21.87
N PHE A 397 15.41 11.51 22.91
CA PHE A 397 16.85 11.26 22.81
C PHE A 397 17.18 10.08 21.89
N GLU A 398 16.53 8.93 22.09
CA GLU A 398 16.73 7.74 21.28
C GLU A 398 16.35 7.98 19.81
N GLU A 399 15.25 8.69 19.57
CA GLU A 399 14.84 9.08 18.23
C GLU A 399 15.83 10.06 17.57
N ALA A 400 16.34 11.05 18.30
CA ALA A 400 17.34 11.98 17.80
C ALA A 400 18.67 11.28 17.48
N ALA A 401 19.11 10.34 18.33
CA ALA A 401 20.30 9.53 18.07
C ALA A 401 20.16 8.69 16.79
N LYS A 402 18.98 8.10 16.55
CA LYS A 402 18.67 7.43 15.26
C LYS A 402 18.75 8.42 14.09
N GLY A 403 18.26 9.64 14.28
CA GLY A 403 18.36 10.73 13.31
C GLY A 403 19.81 11.04 12.92
N ILE A 404 20.70 11.20 13.90
CA ILE A 404 22.14 11.39 13.68
C ILE A 404 22.75 10.22 12.90
N GLN A 405 22.44 8.98 13.26
CA GLN A 405 22.96 7.80 12.53
C GLN A 405 22.50 7.76 11.07
N ILE A 406 21.31 8.29 10.76
CA ILE A 406 20.84 8.44 9.38
C ILE A 406 21.61 9.55 8.67
N LEU A 407 21.78 10.71 9.30
CA LEU A 407 22.54 11.84 8.75
C LEU A 407 23.99 11.46 8.42
N GLU A 408 24.70 10.84 9.37
CA GLU A 408 26.07 10.38 9.14
C GLU A 408 26.17 9.38 7.98
N ARG A 409 25.11 8.61 7.73
CA ARG A 409 25.06 7.69 6.60
C ARG A 409 24.83 8.44 5.29
N VAL A 410 23.91 9.40 5.28
CA VAL A 410 23.61 10.26 4.14
C VAL A 410 24.83 11.10 3.72
N GLU A 411 25.56 11.66 4.68
CA GLU A 411 26.72 12.53 4.43
C GLU A 411 27.98 11.78 3.96
N ARG A 412 28.01 10.46 4.12
CA ARG A 412 29.14 9.61 3.67
C ARG A 412 29.05 9.21 2.19
N GLU A 413 27.90 9.41 1.55
CA GLU A 413 27.70 9.24 0.10
C GLU A 413 28.01 10.52 -0.67
#